data_AF-A0A539D197-F1
#
_entry.id   AF-A0A539D197-F1
#
_cell.length_a   1.000
_cell.length_b   1.000
_cell.length_c   1.000
_cell.angle_alpha   90.00
_cell.angle_beta   90.00
_cell.angle_gamma   90.00
#
_symmetry.space_group_name_H-M   'P 1'
#
loop_
_entity.id
_entity.type
_entity.pdbx_description
1 polymer ?
#
loop_
_entity_poly.entity_id
_entity_poly.type
_entity_poly.pdbx_seq_one_letter_code
_entity_poly.pdbx_strand_id
1 'polypeptide(L)'
;MLPSDDLATVAAIFNEAVDLEPDARAELIEARCGLRADLQAEVHSLLAAHERLDAFMEPPAGDQPTLPEGAVIGAWQVGEKIGSGGMGDVYLAERADGAFEGRAAIKFTRAHLPDMDTARRFRAERQFLASLHHPNIVTLL
;
A
#
# COMPACT_ATOMS: atom_id res chain seq x y z
N MET A 1 18.31 -22.76 -1.18
CA MET A 1 16.98 -22.80 -1.81
C MET A 1 16.22 -23.93 -1.14
N LEU A 2 15.17 -23.62 -0.38
CA LEU A 2 14.40 -24.62 0.35
C LEU A 2 13.63 -25.52 -0.63
N PRO A 3 13.51 -26.83 -0.35
CA PRO A 3 12.60 -27.75 -1.06
C PRO A 3 11.15 -27.23 -1.14
N SER A 4 10.39 -27.69 -2.13
CA SER A 4 9.00 -27.24 -2.35
C SER A 4 8.07 -27.51 -1.15
N ASP A 5 8.28 -28.63 -0.45
CA ASP A 5 7.47 -29.00 0.73
C ASP A 5 7.80 -28.13 1.95
N ASP A 6 9.02 -27.60 2.01
CA ASP A 6 9.46 -26.70 3.07
C ASP A 6 8.86 -25.31 2.91
N LEU A 7 8.64 -24.84 1.69
CA LEU A 7 7.96 -23.55 1.45
C LEU A 7 6.52 -23.57 1.94
N ALA A 8 5.78 -24.66 1.69
CA ALA A 8 4.41 -24.81 2.18
C ALA A 8 4.36 -24.85 3.72
N THR A 9 5.34 -25.50 4.33
CA THR A 9 5.49 -25.57 5.79
C THR A 9 5.78 -24.20 6.39
N VAL A 10 6.75 -23.47 5.82
CA VAL A 10 7.08 -22.10 6.23
C VAL A 10 5.86 -21.19 6.13
N ALA A 11 5.12 -21.24 5.02
CA ALA A 11 3.93 -20.41 4.82
C ALA A 11 2.84 -20.71 5.87
N ALA A 12 2.61 -21.99 6.20
CA ALA A 12 1.64 -22.37 7.22
C ALA A 12 2.02 -21.85 8.61
N ILE A 13 3.30 -21.98 8.99
CA ILE A 13 3.80 -21.50 10.29
C ILE A 13 3.73 -19.97 10.35
N PHE A 14 4.15 -19.28 9.29
CA PHE A 14 4.05 -17.82 9.19
C PHE A 14 2.61 -17.32 9.37
N ASN A 15 1.64 -17.90 8.65
CA ASN A 15 0.24 -17.47 8.71
C ASN A 15 -0.38 -17.64 10.11
N GLU A 16 0.08 -18.61 10.88
CA GLU A 16 -0.38 -18.80 12.27
C GLU A 16 0.38 -17.88 13.24
N ALA A 17 1.66 -17.63 12.98
CA ALA A 17 2.54 -16.81 13.81
C ALA A 17 2.27 -15.30 13.71
N VAL A 18 1.81 -14.83 12.54
CA VAL A 18 1.72 -13.40 12.21
C VAL A 18 0.78 -12.63 13.13
N ASP A 19 -0.33 -13.25 13.54
CA ASP A 19 -1.36 -12.65 14.39
C ASP A 19 -1.09 -12.84 15.90
N LEU A 20 0.01 -13.51 16.28
CA LEU A 20 0.36 -13.77 17.67
C LEU A 20 1.27 -12.70 18.27
N GLU A 21 1.11 -12.49 19.57
CA GLU A 21 2.01 -11.70 20.41
C GLU A 21 3.44 -12.30 20.43
N PRO A 22 4.50 -11.49 20.64
CA PRO A 22 5.89 -11.92 20.48
C PRO A 22 6.27 -13.21 21.23
N ASP A 23 5.79 -13.37 22.47
CA ASP A 23 6.11 -14.53 23.31
C ASP A 23 5.43 -15.80 22.78
N ALA A 24 4.12 -15.73 22.49
CA ALA A 24 3.35 -16.85 21.93
C ALA A 24 3.84 -17.23 20.52
N ARG A 25 4.29 -16.24 19.75
CA ARG A 25 4.89 -16.41 18.43
C ARG A 25 6.21 -17.18 18.51
N ALA A 26 7.09 -16.81 19.45
CA ALA A 26 8.36 -17.50 19.65
C ALA A 26 8.14 -18.97 20.04
N GLU A 27 7.22 -19.25 20.97
CA GLU A 27 6.85 -20.61 21.38
C GLU A 27 6.30 -21.44 20.20
N LEU A 28 5.43 -20.85 19.36
CA LEU A 28 4.88 -21.53 18.20
C LEU A 28 5.96 -21.90 17.17
N ILE A 29 6.87 -20.97 16.87
CA ILE A 29 7.94 -21.19 15.89
C ILE A 29 8.87 -22.30 16.37
N GLU A 30 9.25 -22.27 17.65
CA GLU A 30 10.08 -23.33 18.25
C GLU A 30 9.37 -24.69 18.20
N ALA A 31 8.09 -24.74 18.57
CA ALA A 31 7.29 -25.96 18.57
C ALA A 31 7.10 -26.57 17.16
N ARG A 32 6.91 -25.74 16.13
CA ARG A 32 6.57 -26.20 14.77
C ARG A 32 7.80 -26.44 13.88
N CYS A 33 8.88 -25.69 14.09
CA CYS A 33 10.12 -25.89 13.35
C CYS A 33 11.04 -26.93 14.01
N GLY A 34 10.92 -27.16 15.32
CA GLY A 34 11.82 -28.06 16.05
C GLY A 34 13.30 -27.64 15.88
N LEU A 35 14.20 -28.61 15.64
CA LEU A 35 15.64 -28.36 15.45
C LEU A 35 16.02 -27.85 14.05
N ARG A 36 15.04 -27.55 13.18
CA ARG A 36 15.27 -27.09 11.81
C ARG A 36 15.54 -25.59 11.76
N ALA A 37 16.79 -25.22 11.98
CA ALA A 37 17.25 -23.83 11.97
C ALA A 37 17.03 -23.12 10.62
N ASP A 38 17.01 -23.88 9.51
CA ASP A 38 16.70 -23.38 8.18
C ASP A 38 15.25 -22.88 8.06
N LEU A 39 14.28 -23.64 8.59
CA LEU A 39 12.87 -23.23 8.61
C LEU A 39 12.62 -22.07 9.58
N GLN A 40 13.23 -22.11 10.76
CA GLN A 40 13.13 -21.01 11.73
C GLN A 40 13.61 -19.69 11.10
N ALA A 41 14.79 -19.70 10.46
CA ALA A 41 15.35 -18.53 9.82
C ALA A 41 14.43 -17.96 8.73
N GLU A 42 13.81 -18.82 7.92
CA GLU A 42 12.90 -18.39 6.86
C GLU A 42 11.60 -17.78 7.43
N VAL A 43 10.98 -18.42 8.42
CA VAL A 43 9.77 -17.88 9.08
C VAL A 43 10.06 -16.53 9.73
N HIS A 44 11.20 -16.40 10.44
CA HIS A 44 11.62 -15.12 11.01
C HIS A 44 11.89 -14.07 9.93
N SER A 45 12.45 -14.46 8.79
CA SER A 45 12.65 -13.55 7.64
C SER A 45 11.33 -13.00 7.11
N LEU A 46 10.32 -13.87 6.96
CA LEU A 46 8.98 -13.47 6.51
C LEU A 46 8.28 -12.57 7.54
N LEU A 47 8.35 -12.88 8.84
CA LEU A 47 7.80 -12.04 9.90
C LEU A 47 8.47 -10.66 9.92
N ALA A 48 9.79 -10.60 9.83
CA ALA A 48 10.51 -9.33 9.77
C ALA A 48 10.21 -8.54 8.48
N ALA A 49 9.86 -9.21 7.38
CA ALA A 49 9.38 -8.56 6.17
C ALA A 49 7.96 -8.01 6.33
N HIS A 50 7.08 -8.75 6.99
CA HIS A 50 5.72 -8.32 7.29
C HIS A 50 5.70 -7.11 8.22
N GLU A 51 6.46 -7.13 9.32
CA GLU A 51 6.55 -6.00 10.26
C GLU A 51 7.08 -4.72 9.58
N ARG A 52 8.06 -4.86 8.67
CA ARG A 52 8.54 -3.73 7.85
C ARG A 52 7.49 -3.21 6.88
N LEU A 53 6.65 -4.09 6.33
CA LEU A 53 5.55 -3.69 5.44
C LEU A 53 4.43 -2.99 6.21
N ASP A 54 4.08 -3.47 7.40
CA ASP A 54 3.08 -2.83 8.26
C ASP A 54 3.57 -1.46 8.71
N ALA A 55 4.83 -1.33 9.13
CA ALA A 55 5.45 -0.05 9.45
C ALA A 55 5.52 0.91 8.24
N PHE A 56 5.57 0.38 7.01
CA PHE A 56 5.49 1.19 5.78
C PHE A 56 4.04 1.59 5.44
N MET A 57 3.07 0.73 5.72
CA MET A 57 1.64 0.99 5.48
C MET A 57 1.03 1.89 6.53
N GLU A 58 1.55 1.87 7.77
CA GLU A 58 1.21 2.84 8.78
C GLU A 58 1.63 4.23 8.30
N PRO A 59 0.68 5.18 8.19
CA PRO A 59 1.05 6.55 7.91
C PRO A 59 2.00 7.02 9.03
N PRO A 60 3.12 7.70 8.72
CA PRO A 60 3.96 8.27 9.77
C PRO A 60 3.06 9.10 10.69
N ALA A 61 3.12 8.81 11.99
CA ALA A 61 2.38 9.56 12.99
C ALA A 61 2.90 11.01 13.03
N GLY A 62 2.24 11.87 12.27
CA GLY A 62 2.59 13.28 12.13
C GLY A 62 1.87 13.88 10.93
N ASP A 63 1.33 15.09 11.10
CA ASP A 63 0.53 15.86 10.13
C ASP A 63 0.96 15.59 8.68
N GLN A 64 0.25 14.65 8.03
CA GLN A 64 0.31 14.57 6.58
C GLN A 64 -0.25 15.90 6.07
N PRO A 65 0.36 16.53 5.05
CA PRO A 65 -0.22 17.70 4.44
C PRO A 65 -1.56 17.31 3.82
N THR A 66 -2.63 17.44 4.60
CA THR A 66 -3.99 17.54 4.11
C THR A 66 -4.01 18.76 3.23
N LEU A 67 -4.27 18.56 1.94
CA LEU A 67 -4.56 19.69 1.08
C LEU A 67 -5.77 20.40 1.68
N PRO A 68 -5.71 21.73 1.80
CA PRO A 68 -6.84 22.46 2.33
C PRO A 68 -8.04 22.21 1.41
N GLU A 69 -9.15 21.77 1.98
CA GLU A 69 -10.42 21.73 1.27
C GLU A 69 -10.65 23.08 0.58
N GLY A 70 -11.06 23.04 -0.68
CA GLY A 70 -11.18 24.21 -1.53
C GLY A 70 -9.94 24.58 -2.35
N ALA A 71 -8.83 23.85 -2.22
CA ALA A 71 -7.68 24.02 -3.11
C ALA A 71 -8.08 23.79 -4.58
N VAL A 72 -7.60 24.64 -5.49
CA VAL A 72 -7.86 24.50 -6.94
C VAL A 72 -6.62 23.94 -7.64
N ILE A 73 -6.78 22.82 -8.34
CA ILE A 73 -5.76 22.15 -9.14
C ILE A 73 -6.24 22.09 -10.59
N GLY A 74 -5.68 22.97 -11.42
CA GLY A 74 -6.15 23.12 -12.80
C GLY A 74 -7.62 23.55 -12.83
N ALA A 75 -8.48 22.73 -13.44
CA ALA A 75 -9.91 22.97 -13.56
C ALA A 75 -10.75 22.43 -12.37
N TRP A 76 -10.11 21.87 -11.35
CA TRP A 76 -10.79 21.10 -10.30
C TRP A 76 -10.58 21.73 -8.93
N GLN A 77 -11.66 21.93 -8.19
CA GLN A 77 -11.62 22.28 -6.77
C GLN A 77 -11.68 21.00 -5.93
N VAL A 78 -10.73 20.84 -5.02
CA VAL A 78 -10.63 19.72 -4.09
C VAL A 78 -11.69 19.88 -3.00
N GLY A 79 -12.53 18.87 -2.82
CA GLY A 79 -13.52 18.77 -1.75
C GLY A 79 -13.05 17.86 -0.61
N GLU A 80 -14.01 17.14 -0.03
CA GLU A 80 -13.73 16.24 1.10
C GLU A 80 -12.87 15.03 0.70
N LYS A 81 -12.16 14.48 1.69
CA LYS A 81 -11.45 13.21 1.56
C LYS A 81 -12.44 12.05 1.52
N ILE A 82 -12.41 11.26 0.45
CA ILE A 82 -13.31 10.11 0.25
C ILE A 82 -12.63 8.76 0.44
N GLY A 83 -11.30 8.73 0.61
CA GLY A 83 -10.56 7.49 0.86
C GLY A 83 -9.12 7.69 1.29
N SER A 84 -8.56 6.68 1.95
CA SER A 84 -7.17 6.58 2.37
C SER A 84 -6.71 5.13 2.25
N GLY A 85 -5.49 4.91 1.77
CA GLY A 85 -4.84 3.59 1.77
C GLY A 85 -3.33 3.74 1.66
N GLY A 86 -2.55 2.65 1.66
CA GLY A 86 -1.07 2.72 1.70
C GLY A 86 -0.44 3.59 0.60
N MET A 87 -1.04 3.62 -0.59
CA MET A 87 -0.54 4.42 -1.73
C MET A 87 -0.92 5.91 -1.68
N GLY A 88 -1.76 6.32 -0.73
CA GLY A 88 -2.12 7.71 -0.48
C GLY A 88 -3.61 7.97 -0.30
N ASP A 89 -3.99 9.23 -0.53
CA ASP A 89 -5.31 9.75 -0.21
C ASP A 89 -6.11 10.05 -1.47
N VAL A 90 -7.43 9.86 -1.40
CA VAL A 90 -8.35 10.17 -2.49
C VAL A 90 -9.36 11.19 -2.01
N TYR A 91 -9.51 12.27 -2.78
CA TYR A 91 -10.44 13.36 -2.50
C TYR A 91 -11.48 13.43 -3.61
N LEU A 92 -12.69 13.81 -3.23
CA LEU A 92 -13.67 14.28 -4.18
C LEU A 92 -13.18 15.59 -4.79
N ALA A 93 -13.45 15.81 -6.08
CA ALA A 93 -13.22 17.09 -6.71
C ALA A 93 -14.39 17.47 -7.61
N GLU A 94 -14.64 18.76 -7.72
CA GLU A 94 -15.68 19.34 -8.57
C GLU A 94 -15.06 20.30 -9.58
N ARG A 95 -15.65 20.40 -10.78
CA ARG A 95 -15.22 21.38 -11.78
C ARG A 95 -15.44 22.79 -11.27
N ALA A 96 -14.39 23.62 -11.37
CA ALA A 96 -14.38 25.02 -10.94
C ALA A 96 -14.11 26.01 -12.08
N ASP A 97 -13.97 25.51 -13.32
CA ASP A 97 -13.71 26.33 -14.51
C ASP A 97 -14.98 26.96 -15.12
N GLY A 98 -16.16 26.61 -14.61
CA GLY A 98 -17.46 27.09 -15.09
C GLY A 98 -17.83 26.61 -16.50
N ALA A 99 -17.09 25.66 -17.08
CA ALA A 99 -17.35 25.16 -18.42
C ALA A 99 -18.51 24.16 -18.44
N PHE A 100 -18.57 23.27 -17.44
CA PHE A 100 -19.65 22.30 -17.23
C PHE A 100 -19.57 21.71 -15.82
N GLU A 101 -20.66 21.08 -15.38
CA GLU A 101 -20.70 20.35 -14.10
C GLU A 101 -20.03 18.99 -14.24
N GLY A 102 -19.08 18.69 -13.34
CA GLY A 102 -18.42 17.39 -13.33
C GLY A 102 -17.77 17.11 -11.98
N ARG A 103 -17.80 15.83 -11.59
CA ARG A 103 -17.13 15.33 -10.38
C ARG A 103 -15.99 14.39 -10.79
N ALA A 104 -14.90 14.42 -10.04
CA ALA A 104 -13.75 13.55 -10.21
C ALA A 104 -13.23 13.07 -8.86
N ALA A 105 -12.35 12.07 -8.89
CA ALA A 105 -11.55 11.66 -7.75
C ALA A 105 -10.10 12.06 -8.00
N ILE A 106 -9.49 12.81 -7.09
CA ILE A 106 -8.08 13.17 -7.16
C ILE A 106 -7.32 12.33 -6.14
N LYS A 107 -6.42 11.45 -6.62
CA LYS A 107 -5.54 10.64 -5.79
C LYS A 107 -4.20 11.32 -5.61
N PHE A 108 -3.85 11.63 -4.37
CA PHE A 108 -2.52 12.11 -3.99
C PHE A 108 -1.67 10.93 -3.54
N THR A 109 -0.61 10.66 -4.28
CA THR A 109 0.31 9.57 -3.94
C THR A 109 1.22 9.98 -2.80
N ARG A 110 1.30 9.15 -1.75
CA ARG A 110 2.32 9.34 -0.72
C ARG A 110 3.68 8.96 -1.30
N ALA A 111 4.57 9.94 -1.45
CA ALA A 111 5.97 9.67 -1.74
C ALA A 111 6.69 9.41 -0.42
N HIS A 112 7.04 8.15 -0.13
CA HIS A 112 7.75 7.82 1.11
C HIS A 112 9.21 8.30 1.06
N LEU A 113 9.79 8.42 -0.15
CA LEU A 113 11.05 9.10 -0.44
C LEU A 113 10.97 9.69 -1.87
N PRO A 114 11.09 11.02 -2.07
CA PRO A 114 11.09 11.58 -3.42
C PRO A 114 12.42 11.24 -4.11
N ASP A 115 12.46 10.10 -4.80
CA ASP A 115 13.56 9.73 -5.68
C ASP A 115 13.14 9.67 -7.15
N MET A 116 14.13 9.60 -8.03
CA MET A 116 13.90 9.53 -9.48
C MET A 116 13.10 8.29 -9.89
N ASP A 117 13.13 7.22 -9.09
CA ASP A 117 12.41 5.99 -9.36
C ASP A 117 10.91 6.16 -9.11
N THR A 118 10.52 6.88 -8.06
CA THR A 118 9.12 7.20 -7.74
C THR A 118 8.45 7.99 -8.87
N ALA A 119 9.11 9.03 -9.40
CA ALA A 119 8.58 9.81 -10.52
C ALA A 119 8.47 8.97 -11.80
N ARG A 120 9.40 8.04 -12.03
CA ARG A 120 9.37 7.12 -13.18
C ARG A 120 8.20 6.14 -13.07
N ARG A 121 8.02 5.52 -11.90
CA ARG A 121 6.89 4.61 -11.61
C ARG A 121 5.56 5.32 -11.79
N PHE A 122 5.43 6.54 -11.26
CA PHE A 122 4.21 7.34 -11.42
C PHE A 122 3.88 7.61 -12.89
N ARG A 123 4.88 7.99 -13.71
CA ARG A 123 4.67 8.20 -15.16
C ARG A 123 4.26 6.91 -15.87
N ALA A 124 4.91 5.78 -15.55
CA ALA A 124 4.59 4.49 -16.14
C ALA A 124 3.16 4.05 -15.80
N GLU A 125 2.76 4.19 -14.54
CA GLU A 125 1.42 3.86 -14.07
C GLU A 125 0.36 4.77 -14.72
N ARG A 126 0.61 6.08 -14.79
CA ARG A 126 -0.25 7.01 -15.51
C ARG A 126 -0.44 6.60 -16.97
N GLN A 127 0.64 6.22 -17.66
CA GLN A 127 0.58 5.79 -19.06
C GLN A 127 -0.21 4.48 -19.24
N PHE A 128 -0.04 3.53 -18.32
CA PHE A 128 -0.80 2.28 -18.33
C PHE A 128 -2.29 2.54 -18.10
N LEU A 129 -2.66 3.29 -17.05
CA LEU A 129 -4.05 3.62 -16.74
C LEU A 129 -4.73 4.39 -17.88
N ALA A 130 -4.04 5.35 -18.50
CA ALA A 130 -4.55 6.09 -19.66
C ALA A 130 -4.78 5.20 -20.90
N SER A 131 -4.16 4.02 -20.97
CA SER A 131 -4.39 3.08 -22.08
C SER A 131 -5.65 2.22 -21.89
N LEU A 132 -6.17 2.12 -20.67
CA LEU A 132 -7.31 1.27 -20.34
C LEU A 132 -8.62 1.95 -20.75
N HIS A 133 -9.32 1.34 -21.71
CA HIS A 133 -10.64 1.79 -22.17
C HIS A 133 -11.62 0.63 -22.08
N HIS A 134 -12.33 0.55 -20.96
CA HIS A 134 -13.32 -0.51 -20.73
C HIS A 134 -14.45 0.02 -19.84
N PRO A 135 -15.73 -0.34 -20.08
CA PRO A 135 -16.87 0.16 -19.31
C PRO A 135 -16.79 -0.09 -17.79
N ASN A 136 -16.01 -1.10 -17.37
CA ASN A 136 -15.82 -1.46 -15.96
C ASN A 136 -14.48 -0.96 -15.37
N ILE A 137 -13.76 -0.08 -16.07
CA ILE A 137 -12.50 0.51 -15.59
C ILE A 137 -12.68 2.03 -15.61
N VAL A 138 -12.26 2.68 -14.53
CA VAL A 138 -12.36 4.15 -14.44
C VAL A 138 -11.41 4.79 -15.46
N THR A 139 -11.92 5.79 -16.18
CA THR A 139 -11.10 6.56 -17.12
C THR A 139 -10.28 7.61 -16.37
N LEU A 140 -9.00 7.73 -16.75
CA LEU A 140 -8.16 8.82 -16.27
C LEU A 140 -8.47 10.11 -17.05
N LEU A 141 -8.71 11.22 -16.35
CA LEU A 141 -9.09 12.53 -16.90
C LEU A 141 -7.89 13.40 -17.31
#